data_AF-A0AAV6WXM2-F1
#
_entry.id   AF-A0AAV6WXM2-F1
#
_cell.length_a   1.000
_cell.length_b   1.000
_cell.length_c   1.000
_cell.angle_alpha   90.00
_cell.angle_beta   90.00
_cell.angle_gamma   90.00
#
_symmetry.space_group_name_H-M   'P 1'
#
loop_
_entity.id
_entity.type
_entity.pdbx_description
1 polymer ?
#
loop_
_entity_poly.entity_id
_entity_poly.type
_entity_poly.pdbx_seq_one_letter_code
_entity_poly.pdbx_strand_id
1 'polypeptide(L)' 'MGFDLYVYIRTKRGAHELDLYLSRKHDEVLAKNLQPGTYNKTISLVIVDGFAVEITDDQANVLRSAKEVRIVEKNQELP' A
#
# COMPACT_ATOMS: atom_id res chain seq x y z
N MET A 1 -3.36 27.97 -15.44
CA MET A 1 -3.87 26.71 -14.86
C MET A 1 -2.70 25.74 -14.81
N GLY A 2 -2.17 25.45 -13.62
CA GLY A 2 -1.03 24.54 -13.46
C GLY A 2 0.00 25.09 -12.48
N PHE A 3 0.45 24.23 -11.56
CA PHE A 3 1.42 24.41 -10.48
C PHE A 3 0.91 24.80 -9.08
N ASP A 4 -0.12 25.64 -8.94
CA ASP A 4 -0.55 26.07 -7.58
C ASP A 4 -1.28 25.00 -6.75
N LEU A 5 -1.84 23.95 -7.38
CA LEU A 5 -2.51 22.86 -6.64
C LEU A 5 -1.52 21.94 -5.91
N TYR A 6 -0.27 21.83 -6.38
CA TYR A 6 0.75 20.98 -5.72
C TYR A 6 1.27 21.62 -4.42
N VAL A 7 1.15 22.95 -4.29
CA VAL A 7 1.66 23.72 -3.15
C VAL A 7 0.69 23.67 -1.96
N TYR A 8 -0.60 23.44 -2.17
CA TYR A 8 -1.61 23.47 -1.09
C TYR A 8 -1.60 22.23 -0.16
N ILE A 9 -1.06 21.08 -0.62
CA ILE A 9 -1.08 19.80 0.15
C ILE A 9 0.09 19.68 1.15
N ARG A 10 1.04 20.62 1.20
CA ARG A 10 2.31 20.43 1.91
C ARG A 10 2.41 21.18 3.24
N THR A 11 1.41 21.05 4.11
CA THR A 11 1.75 21.07 5.55
C THR A 11 2.35 19.71 5.90
N LYS A 12 3.43 19.66 6.69
CA LYS A 12 4.02 18.39 7.16
C LYS A 12 2.98 17.47 7.81
N ARG A 13 1.95 18.09 8.42
CA ARG A 13 0.81 17.43 9.04
C ARG A 13 -0.11 16.74 8.03
N GLY A 14 -0.54 17.43 6.96
CA GLY A 14 -1.43 16.82 5.96
C GLY A 14 -0.80 15.63 5.25
N ALA A 15 0.49 15.71 4.95
CA ALA A 15 1.23 14.57 4.39
C ALA A 15 1.29 13.38 5.36
N HIS A 16 1.46 13.63 6.66
CA HIS A 16 1.50 12.59 7.68
C HIS A 16 0.12 11.95 7.92
N GLU A 17 -0.95 12.75 7.98
CA GLU A 17 -2.31 12.24 8.12
C GLU A 17 -2.71 11.36 6.93
N LEU A 18 -2.32 11.75 5.72
CA LEU A 18 -2.53 10.94 4.51
C LEU A 18 -1.74 9.62 4.55
N ASP A 19 -0.48 9.66 4.99
CA ASP A 19 0.36 8.47 5.15
C ASP A 19 -0.25 7.47 6.16
N LEU A 20 -0.72 7.97 7.32
CA LEU A 20 -1.40 7.15 8.32
C LEU A 20 -2.71 6.55 7.79
N TYR A 21 -3.51 7.35 7.07
CA TYR A 21 -4.76 6.88 6.50
C TYR A 21 -4.53 5.75 5.49
N LEU A 22 -3.59 5.93 4.56
CA LEU A 22 -3.28 4.91 3.57
C LEU A 22 -2.63 3.67 4.19
N SER A 23 -1.75 3.85 5.16
CA SER A 23 -1.16 2.72 5.89
C SER A 23 -2.22 1.84 6.53
N ARG A 24 -3.21 2.44 7.22
CA ARG A 24 -4.36 1.72 7.81
C ARG A 24 -5.21 1.02 6.76
N LYS A 25 -5.52 1.70 5.66
CA LYS A 25 -6.27 1.10 4.53
C LYS A 25 -5.55 -0.14 3.99
N HIS A 26 -4.23 -0.10 3.84
CA HIS A 26 -3.44 -1.25 3.40
C HIS A 26 -3.45 -2.39 4.44
N ASP A 27 -3.41 -2.07 5.74
CA ASP A 27 -3.53 -3.07 6.81
C ASP A 27 -4.90 -3.77 6.78
N GLU A 28 -5.97 -3.03 6.50
CA GLU A 28 -7.31 -3.59 6.34
C GLU A 28 -7.40 -4.55 5.16
N VAL A 29 -6.77 -4.23 4.03
CA VAL A 29 -6.70 -5.15 2.87
C VAL A 29 -5.99 -6.44 3.27
N LEU A 30 -4.85 -6.35 3.95
CA LEU A 30 -4.11 -7.52 4.40
C LEU A 30 -4.90 -8.36 5.41
N ALA A 31 -5.48 -7.73 6.44
CA ALA A 31 -6.22 -8.42 7.49
C ALA A 31 -7.51 -9.10 6.98
N LYS A 32 -8.15 -8.56 5.93
CA LYS A 32 -9.32 -9.18 5.29
C LYS A 32 -8.99 -10.43 4.49
N ASN A 33 -7.79 -10.48 3.91
CA ASN A 33 -7.43 -11.50 2.93
C ASN A 33 -6.46 -12.56 3.48
N LEU A 34 -5.64 -12.21 4.48
CA LEU A 34 -4.56 -13.05 4.99
C LEU A 34 -4.69 -13.26 6.50
N GLN A 35 -4.23 -14.42 6.97
CA GLN A 35 -4.21 -14.72 8.39
C GLN A 35 -3.24 -13.77 9.14
N PRO A 36 -3.66 -13.14 10.26
CA PRO A 36 -2.77 -12.33 11.07
C PRO A 36 -1.50 -13.07 11.50
N GLY A 37 -0.36 -12.40 11.46
CA GLY A 37 0.95 -12.97 11.83
C GLY A 37 1.62 -13.82 10.74
N THR A 38 1.00 -13.95 9.55
CA THR A 38 1.57 -14.72 8.42
C THR A 38 2.14 -13.83 7.31
N TYR A 39 2.15 -12.52 7.49
CA TYR A 39 2.64 -11.55 6.53
C TYR A 39 3.35 -10.39 7.25
N ASN A 40 4.23 -9.69 6.55
CA ASN A 40 4.94 -8.52 7.08
C ASN A 40 4.89 -7.36 6.07
N LYS A 41 4.05 -6.34 6.34
CA LYS A 41 3.96 -5.15 5.50
C LYS A 41 5.18 -4.27 5.75
N THR A 42 5.97 -4.01 4.72
CA THR A 42 7.23 -3.28 4.86
C THR A 42 7.09 -1.79 4.59
N ILE A 43 6.22 -1.40 3.65
CA ILE A 43 6.01 0.00 3.28
C ILE A 43 4.63 0.26 2.70
N SER A 44 4.12 1.47 2.89
CA SER A 44 2.97 2.03 2.16
C SER A 44 3.43 3.17 1.26
N LEU A 45 2.96 3.18 0.02
CA LEU A 45 3.32 4.13 -1.03
C LEU A 45 2.13 5.04 -1.35
N VAL A 46 2.20 6.27 -0.86
CA VAL A 46 1.10 7.25 -0.97
C VAL A 46 0.74 7.59 -2.42
N ILE A 47 1.73 7.69 -3.30
CA ILE A 47 1.55 8.19 -4.67
C ILE A 47 0.69 7.24 -5.52
N VAL A 48 0.81 5.94 -5.29
CA VAL A 48 0.16 4.90 -6.11
C VAL A 48 -0.90 4.12 -5.34
N ASP A 49 -1.22 4.51 -4.10
CA ASP A 49 -2.16 3.78 -3.22
C ASP A 49 -1.82 2.28 -3.19
N GLY A 50 -0.52 2.01 -2.98
CA GLY A 50 0.06 0.66 -3.01
C GLY A 50 0.93 0.40 -1.79
N PHE A 51 1.32 -0.87 -1.59
CA PHE A 51 2.17 -1.27 -0.48
C PHE A 51 3.07 -2.44 -0.89
N ALA A 52 4.17 -2.63 -0.17
CA ALA A 52 4.98 -3.84 -0.27
C ALA A 52 4.80 -4.67 1.00
N VAL A 53 4.78 -5.98 0.81
CA VAL A 53 4.54 -6.96 1.87
C VAL A 53 5.35 -8.22 1.56
N GLU A 54 5.96 -8.78 2.59
CA GLU A 54 6.59 -10.10 2.53
C GLU A 54 5.50 -11.16 2.80
N ILE A 55 5.31 -12.04 1.82
CA ILE A 55 4.27 -13.07 1.78
C ILE A 55 4.75 -14.25 0.94
N THR A 56 4.04 -15.38 1.04
CA THR A 56 4.24 -16.54 0.17
C THR A 56 3.56 -16.35 -1.19
N ASP A 57 3.95 -17.17 -2.18
CA ASP A 57 3.31 -17.17 -3.50
C ASP A 57 1.80 -17.51 -3.43
N ASP A 58 1.40 -18.40 -2.51
CA ASP A 58 -0.01 -18.73 -2.29
C ASP A 58 -0.80 -17.52 -1.76
N GLN A 59 -0.24 -16.79 -0.79
CA GLN A 59 -0.84 -15.56 -0.28
C GLN A 59 -0.90 -14.48 -1.36
N ALA A 60 0.11 -14.39 -2.23
CA ALA A 60 0.09 -13.49 -3.37
C ALA A 60 -1.06 -13.82 -4.35
N ASN A 61 -1.36 -15.11 -4.57
CA ASN A 61 -2.51 -15.54 -5.38
C ASN A 61 -3.86 -15.19 -4.76
N VAL A 62 -3.97 -15.24 -3.42
CA VAL A 62 -5.15 -14.73 -2.71
C VAL A 62 -5.33 -13.24 -2.99
N LEU A 63 -4.27 -12.44 -2.86
CA LEU A 63 -4.34 -11.00 -3.13
C LEU A 63 -4.65 -10.67 -4.59
N ARG A 64 -4.17 -11.45 -5.56
CA ARG A 64 -4.53 -11.27 -6.99
C ARG A 64 -6.03 -11.41 -7.26
N SER A 65 -6.74 -12.11 -6.39
CA SER A 65 -8.19 -12.35 -6.49
C SER A 65 -9.02 -11.39 -5.63
N ALA A 66 -8.37 -10.57 -4.80
CA ALA A 66 -9.05 -9.61 -3.93
C ALA A 66 -9.60 -8.44 -4.75
N LYS A 67 -10.87 -8.07 -4.52
CA LYS A 67 -11.56 -7.01 -5.27
C LYS A 67 -10.86 -5.65 -5.15
N GLU A 68 -10.22 -5.40 -4.02
CA GLU A 68 -9.51 -4.16 -3.69
C GLU A 68 -8.11 -4.07 -4.32
N VAL A 69 -7.59 -5.18 -4.86
CA VAL A 69 -6.23 -5.27 -5.38
C VAL A 69 -6.26 -5.29 -6.90
N ARG A 70 -5.56 -4.33 -7.51
CA ARG A 70 -5.49 -4.22 -8.97
C ARG A 70 -4.36 -5.04 -9.59
N ILE A 71 -3.19 -5.04 -8.96
CA ILE A 71 -1.95 -5.64 -9.48
C ILE A 71 -1.16 -6.23 -8.30
N VAL A 72 -0.55 -7.40 -8.51
CA VAL A 72 0.40 -8.03 -7.57
C VAL A 72 1.63 -8.49 -8.35
N GLU A 73 2.71 -7.74 -8.21
CA GLU A 73 4.01 -8.05 -8.78
C GLU A 73 4.99 -8.47 -7.68
N LYS A 74 5.90 -9.40 -8.01
CA LYS A 74 7.01 -9.72 -7.11
C LYS A 74 7.93 -8.51 -7.07
N ASN A 75 8.30 -8.06 -5.87
CA ASN A 75 9.27 -6.98 -5.74
C ASN A 75 10.59 -7.44 -6.37
N GLN A 76 10.99 -6.82 -7.48
CA GLN A 76 12.27 -7.12 -8.11
C GLN A 76 13.32 -6.22 -7.46
N GLU A 77 14.26 -6.83 -6.73
CA GLU A 77 15.52 -6.16 -6.47
C GLU A 77 16.26 -6.10 -7.81
N LEU A 78 16.60 -4.88 -8.24
CA LEU A 78 17.50 -4.72 -9.38
C LEU A 78 18.86 -5.32 -8.95
N PRO A 79 19.49 -6.18 -9.78
CA PRO A 79 20.83 -6.69 -9.48
C PRO A 79 21.87 -5.58 -9.38
#